data_AF-A0A6A3S2N7-F1
#
_entry.id   AF-A0A6A3S2N7-F1
#
_cell.length_a   1.000
_cell.length_b   1.000
_cell.length_c   1.000
_cell.angle_alpha   90.00
_cell.angle_beta   90.00
_cell.angle_gamma   90.00
#
_symmetry.space_group_name_H-M   'P 1'
#
loop_
_entity.id
_entity.type
_entity.pdbx_description
1 polymer ?
#
loop_
_entity_poly.entity_id
_entity_poly.type
_entity_poly.pdbx_seq_one_letter_code
_entity_poly.pdbx_strand_id
1 'polypeptide(L)'
;MTKDVSYVDGSSEGPASPSSLLGTSSSGAGRKRDQDSGPIDRASATSGKRPRKARSAKPTSNARMTTRPAAKRAEREASLPSNAGGSGVASGASGDNDCEAASVVGVIQGSDDSNLTLDEVEEACKALQKMFDRQKDGKRQIERRRPAEKFKLSSSQIALLANRYKAARNRGGEDDYEKASRTMNFDKFTGHADKLKAYEGHVISMLKKALQQKRALDAGCRKKTHEEGTEELVTREAQHLQDIATLPNQIPNLEAQATSDNVQAENRKLQNDLKNTKNQLHAALKRSEADRKKAQENACQASELQQQLATVQEKNTKLKKRRQSQKAATQPSQVTTWLQTRASKLELNEQRLATAQSELKWRETQLSSKEEELEKKRVAMQEQEQEQNNERRRLKAQRFMLDKEIKRHEEMATTDKQAHETHMMEQEAMLDEIMKKKNALALHESLQKTAHDWKQKCIRAENEAAEIRASYATLESLQDENRFMKKIVDSLDACCSTERRIDDFAEHRVNDFMKLVL
;
A
#
# COMPACT_ATOMS: atom_id res chain seq x y z
N MET A 1 57.74 -45.58 33.96
CA MET A 1 58.64 -45.06 35.01
C MET A 1 57.89 -43.97 35.77
N THR A 2 57.88 -44.04 37.11
CA THR A 2 57.94 -42.92 38.09
C THR A 2 57.25 -41.56 37.81
N LYS A 3 56.57 -40.88 38.75
CA LYS A 3 56.27 -41.15 40.18
C LYS A 3 55.28 -40.11 40.75
N ASP A 4 54.45 -40.54 41.70
CA ASP A 4 54.12 -39.93 43.02
C ASP A 4 53.48 -38.52 43.19
N VAL A 5 52.37 -38.52 43.99
CA VAL A 5 52.12 -37.68 45.21
C VAL A 5 51.85 -36.16 45.00
N SER A 6 50.95 -35.43 45.69
CA SER A 6 50.04 -35.60 46.87
C SER A 6 48.86 -34.60 46.79
N TYR A 7 47.63 -34.92 47.25
CA TYR A 7 47.02 -34.52 48.55
C TYR A 7 46.98 -32.99 48.81
N VAL A 8 45.81 -32.34 48.96
CA VAL A 8 45.01 -32.12 50.20
C VAL A 8 43.74 -31.33 49.76
N ASP A 9 42.56 -31.34 50.38
CA ASP A 9 41.70 -32.30 51.13
C ASP A 9 40.30 -31.60 51.29
N GLY A 10 39.33 -32.10 52.09
CA GLY A 10 38.12 -31.34 52.46
C GLY A 10 36.75 -32.05 52.35
N SER A 11 36.52 -33.09 53.14
CA SER A 11 35.15 -33.59 53.50
C SER A 11 34.31 -32.47 54.16
N SER A 12 32.98 -32.49 54.26
CA SER A 12 31.96 -33.55 54.38
C SER A 12 30.61 -32.95 53.88
N GLU A 13 29.45 -33.60 53.75
CA GLU A 13 28.94 -34.88 54.26
C GLU A 13 27.78 -35.31 53.34
N GLY A 14 27.50 -36.62 53.21
CA GLY A 14 26.62 -37.13 52.16
C GLY A 14 25.15 -37.41 52.57
N PRO A 15 24.62 -38.62 52.29
CA PRO A 15 23.48 -38.69 51.37
C PRO A 15 22.33 -39.61 51.84
N ALA A 16 21.20 -39.62 51.11
CA ALA A 16 20.42 -40.84 50.88
C ALA A 16 19.35 -40.67 49.78
N SER A 17 19.50 -41.41 48.68
CA SER A 17 18.37 -42.13 48.07
C SER A 17 18.47 -43.61 48.52
N PRO A 18 17.46 -44.44 48.24
CA PRO A 18 17.82 -45.62 47.46
C PRO A 18 16.82 -46.00 46.36
N SER A 19 17.37 -46.78 45.43
CA SER A 19 16.82 -47.14 44.12
C SER A 19 15.96 -48.41 44.12
N SER A 20 15.19 -48.57 43.04
CA SER A 20 15.00 -49.81 42.23
C SER A 20 14.43 -51.10 42.85
N LEU A 21 13.52 -51.76 42.11
CA LEU A 21 13.78 -53.07 41.49
C LEU A 21 12.64 -53.53 40.53
N LEU A 22 13.00 -54.53 39.71
CA LEU A 22 12.28 -55.34 38.71
C LEU A 22 10.90 -55.90 39.19
N GLY A 23 9.95 -56.40 38.39
CA GLY A 23 9.83 -56.66 36.94
C GLY A 23 8.65 -57.63 36.61
N THR A 24 8.39 -57.88 35.32
CA THR A 24 7.57 -59.00 34.72
C THR A 24 6.03 -59.12 34.91
N SER A 25 5.32 -58.99 33.77
CA SER A 25 4.31 -59.92 33.17
C SER A 25 2.93 -60.25 33.81
N SER A 26 1.85 -59.98 33.04
CA SER A 26 0.83 -60.96 32.53
C SER A 26 -0.68 -60.61 32.68
N SER A 27 -1.40 -60.64 31.54
CA SER A 27 -2.79 -61.12 31.28
C SER A 27 -4.04 -60.58 32.03
N GLY A 28 -5.16 -60.30 31.32
CA GLY A 28 -6.49 -60.40 31.97
C GLY A 28 -7.82 -59.79 31.41
N ALA A 29 -8.15 -59.87 30.12
CA ALA A 29 -9.52 -59.98 29.53
C ALA A 29 -10.80 -59.19 30.00
N GLY A 30 -11.56 -58.64 29.02
CA GLY A 30 -13.02 -58.31 29.09
C GLY A 30 -13.45 -57.16 28.15
N ARG A 31 -13.96 -57.38 26.91
CA ARG A 31 -15.37 -57.64 26.45
C ARG A 31 -16.39 -56.55 26.90
N LYS A 32 -17.30 -55.97 26.10
CA LYS A 32 -17.78 -56.02 24.68
C LYS A 32 -18.01 -54.55 24.20
N ARG A 33 -17.93 -54.11 22.94
CA ARG A 33 -18.70 -54.41 21.69
C ARG A 33 -20.22 -54.19 21.81
N ASP A 34 -20.77 -53.27 21.01
CA ASP A 34 -21.73 -53.55 19.93
C ASP A 34 -21.82 -52.34 18.96
N GLN A 35 -22.17 -52.62 17.70
CA GLN A 35 -22.44 -51.66 16.63
C GLN A 35 -23.80 -52.00 16.03
N ASP A 36 -24.47 -51.02 15.39
CA ASP A 36 -25.25 -51.35 14.18
C ASP A 36 -25.41 -50.15 13.23
N SER A 37 -25.74 -50.43 11.96
CA SER A 37 -25.44 -49.55 10.82
C SER A 37 -26.64 -49.14 9.96
N GLY A 38 -26.70 -47.85 9.59
CA GLY A 38 -27.37 -47.35 8.37
C GLY A 38 -28.91 -47.33 8.33
N PRO A 39 -29.53 -46.90 7.20
CA PRO A 39 -28.93 -46.52 5.92
C PRO A 39 -29.22 -45.07 5.44
N ILE A 40 -28.76 -44.79 4.22
CA ILE A 40 -28.84 -43.52 3.46
C ILE A 40 -30.25 -43.34 2.86
N ASP A 41 -30.69 -42.08 2.67
CA ASP A 41 -31.63 -41.79 1.59
C ASP A 41 -31.37 -40.45 0.88
N ARG A 42 -31.76 -40.37 -0.41
CA ARG A 42 -31.34 -39.33 -1.37
C ARG A 42 -32.55 -38.79 -2.15
N ALA A 43 -32.85 -37.50 -2.00
CA ALA A 43 -33.84 -36.83 -2.85
C ALA A 43 -33.40 -35.41 -3.23
N SER A 44 -33.72 -35.01 -4.46
CA SER A 44 -33.42 -33.68 -5.01
C SER A 44 -34.70 -33.05 -5.55
N ALA A 45 -35.04 -31.82 -5.14
CA ALA A 45 -35.96 -30.96 -5.89
C ALA A 45 -35.81 -29.47 -5.51
N THR A 46 -35.78 -28.67 -6.57
CA THR A 46 -35.88 -27.20 -6.67
C THR A 46 -36.89 -26.50 -5.74
N SER A 47 -36.58 -25.29 -5.25
CA SER A 47 -37.40 -24.06 -5.46
C SER A 47 -36.88 -22.81 -4.73
N GLY A 48 -36.74 -21.69 -5.45
CA GLY A 48 -37.42 -20.44 -5.07
C GLY A 48 -36.93 -19.55 -3.91
N LYS A 49 -36.33 -18.40 -4.30
CA LYS A 49 -36.54 -17.03 -3.75
C LYS A 49 -35.92 -16.64 -2.38
N ARG A 50 -35.06 -15.61 -2.46
CA ARG A 50 -34.51 -14.80 -1.35
C ARG A 50 -35.62 -14.08 -0.55
N PRO A 51 -35.57 -14.03 0.79
CA PRO A 51 -36.26 -13.01 1.58
C PRO A 51 -35.41 -11.73 1.72
N ARG A 52 -36.03 -10.56 1.53
CA ARG A 52 -35.44 -9.26 1.90
C ARG A 52 -35.52 -9.08 3.42
N LYS A 53 -34.44 -8.60 4.05
CA LYS A 53 -34.41 -8.29 5.49
C LYS A 53 -35.24 -7.02 5.76
N ALA A 54 -36.31 -7.16 6.54
CA ALA A 54 -37.17 -6.04 6.95
C ALA A 54 -36.46 -5.12 7.97
N ARG A 55 -36.82 -3.83 7.96
CA ARG A 55 -36.41 -2.84 8.99
C ARG A 55 -37.22 -3.09 10.25
N SER A 56 -36.56 -3.24 11.40
CA SER A 56 -37.23 -3.18 12.70
C SER A 56 -37.59 -1.73 13.04
N ALA A 57 -38.84 -1.51 13.43
CA ALA A 57 -39.29 -0.25 14.02
C ALA A 57 -38.98 -0.23 15.53
N LYS A 58 -38.84 0.97 16.11
CA LYS A 58 -38.72 1.20 17.55
C LYS A 58 -39.78 2.23 17.98
N PRO A 59 -40.58 1.99 19.03
CA PRO A 59 -41.58 2.93 19.50
C PRO A 59 -41.02 4.00 20.47
N THR A 60 -41.79 5.08 20.56
CA THR A 60 -42.01 6.11 21.62
C THR A 60 -41.46 5.82 23.03
N SER A 61 -41.16 6.79 23.92
CA SER A 61 -41.54 8.22 24.05
C SER A 61 -40.40 9.03 24.74
N ASN A 62 -40.33 10.37 24.70
CA ASN A 62 -41.07 11.32 25.55
C ASN A 62 -40.94 12.76 25.02
N ALA A 63 -41.90 13.63 25.35
CA ALA A 63 -41.96 15.02 24.88
C ALA A 63 -41.45 16.04 25.91
N ARG A 64 -40.95 17.20 25.44
CA ARG A 64 -41.42 18.52 25.96
C ARG A 64 -41.10 19.70 25.02
N MET A 65 -42.17 20.35 24.57
CA MET A 65 -42.37 21.78 24.25
C MET A 65 -41.18 22.67 23.83
N THR A 66 -41.32 23.31 22.66
CA THR A 66 -41.54 24.78 22.65
C THR A 66 -42.25 25.22 21.37
N THR A 67 -43.38 25.89 21.51
CA THR A 67 -44.19 26.43 20.41
C THR A 67 -43.74 27.84 20.04
N ARG A 68 -43.70 28.10 18.74
CA ARG A 68 -43.51 29.42 18.12
C ARG A 68 -44.85 30.16 18.07
N PRO A 69 -44.90 31.48 18.34
CA PRO A 69 -45.91 32.35 17.77
C PRO A 69 -45.33 33.22 16.65
N ALA A 70 -46.22 33.74 15.80
CA ALA A 70 -45.88 34.50 14.60
C ALA A 70 -46.43 35.93 14.66
N ALA A 71 -45.97 36.74 13.70
CA ALA A 71 -46.60 37.95 13.19
C ALA A 71 -46.71 39.19 14.13
N LYS A 72 -46.10 40.28 13.67
CA LYS A 72 -46.81 41.53 13.33
C LYS A 72 -46.07 42.25 12.19
N ARG A 73 -46.83 42.93 11.33
CA ARG A 73 -46.37 43.67 10.14
C ARG A 73 -47.18 44.97 10.09
N ALA A 74 -46.49 46.10 10.03
CA ALA A 74 -46.95 47.45 9.69
C ALA A 74 -45.66 48.23 9.32
N GLU A 75 -45.51 48.72 8.09
CA GLU A 75 -45.80 50.11 7.68
C GLU A 75 -44.87 51.09 8.43
N ARG A 76 -43.78 51.61 7.83
CA ARG A 76 -43.71 52.53 6.67
C ARG A 76 -44.47 53.83 6.95
N GLU A 77 -43.75 54.85 7.40
CA GLU A 77 -43.72 56.17 6.75
C GLU A 77 -42.49 56.97 7.23
N ALA A 78 -42.15 58.04 6.51
CA ALA A 78 -40.87 58.73 6.62
C ALA A 78 -40.83 59.87 7.66
N SER A 79 -39.63 60.18 8.18
CA SER A 79 -39.18 61.54 8.50
C SER A 79 -37.67 61.57 8.78
N LEU A 80 -36.93 62.36 7.99
CA LEU A 80 -35.68 62.99 8.45
C LEU A 80 -36.08 64.31 9.16
N PRO A 81 -35.27 64.82 10.11
CA PRO A 81 -34.24 65.75 9.68
C PRO A 81 -32.88 65.61 10.39
N SER A 82 -31.88 66.24 9.77
CA SER A 82 -30.53 66.48 10.25
C SER A 82 -30.45 67.36 11.50
N ASN A 83 -29.39 67.19 12.30
CA ASN A 83 -28.41 68.27 12.48
C ASN A 83 -27.05 67.80 13.04
N ALA A 84 -26.05 68.66 12.87
CA ALA A 84 -24.62 68.35 12.99
C ALA A 84 -23.99 68.72 14.34
N GLY A 85 -22.77 68.22 14.57
CA GLY A 85 -21.77 68.86 15.44
C GLY A 85 -21.06 67.95 16.44
N GLY A 86 -19.73 67.79 16.29
CA GLY A 86 -18.88 67.13 17.30
C GLY A 86 -17.63 66.47 16.72
N SER A 87 -16.50 67.18 16.72
CA SER A 87 -15.21 66.69 16.19
C SER A 87 -14.44 65.81 17.19
N GLY A 88 -13.62 64.88 16.70
CA GLY A 88 -12.74 64.03 17.52
C GLY A 88 -11.92 63.04 16.69
N VAL A 89 -10.75 63.45 16.21
CA VAL A 89 -9.86 62.66 15.34
C VAL A 89 -8.85 61.84 16.13
N ALA A 90 -8.73 60.53 15.86
CA ALA A 90 -7.47 59.77 15.98
C ALA A 90 -7.52 58.45 15.20
N SER A 91 -6.53 58.26 14.34
CA SER A 91 -6.29 57.15 13.40
C SER A 91 -6.30 55.73 13.98
N GLY A 92 -6.83 54.76 13.22
CA GLY A 92 -6.71 53.32 13.51
C GLY A 92 -7.17 52.43 12.34
N ALA A 93 -6.22 51.67 11.76
CA ALA A 93 -6.33 50.91 10.51
C ALA A 93 -7.46 49.85 10.40
N SER A 94 -7.97 49.65 9.18
CA SER A 94 -8.14 48.33 8.53
C SER A 94 -8.46 48.54 7.04
N GLY A 95 -7.81 47.78 6.15
CA GLY A 95 -7.82 48.09 4.71
C GLY A 95 -8.99 47.50 3.91
N ASP A 96 -9.35 48.20 2.84
CA ASP A 96 -10.14 47.68 1.72
C ASP A 96 -9.33 46.62 0.96
N ASN A 97 -9.86 45.40 0.83
CA ASN A 97 -9.25 44.31 0.08
C ASN A 97 -10.35 43.52 -0.65
N ASP A 98 -10.76 44.00 -1.83
CA ASP A 98 -11.89 43.43 -2.57
C ASP A 98 -11.67 43.38 -4.11
N CYS A 99 -10.49 42.92 -4.56
CA CYS A 99 -10.32 42.43 -5.95
C CYS A 99 -9.05 41.58 -6.20
N GLU A 100 -8.67 40.64 -5.32
CA GLU A 100 -7.56 39.72 -5.64
C GLU A 100 -8.07 38.53 -6.48
N ALA A 101 -8.11 38.72 -7.81
CA ALA A 101 -8.08 37.60 -8.75
C ALA A 101 -6.72 36.90 -8.59
N ALA A 102 -6.72 35.75 -7.92
CA ALA A 102 -5.51 35.06 -7.47
C ALA A 102 -4.45 34.94 -8.58
N SER A 103 -3.41 35.78 -8.46
CA SER A 103 -2.30 35.87 -9.39
C SER A 103 -1.35 34.70 -9.17
N VAL A 104 -1.73 33.52 -9.68
CA VAL A 104 -0.84 32.35 -9.71
C VAL A 104 0.08 32.49 -10.93
N VAL A 105 1.03 33.43 -10.84
CA VAL A 105 2.20 33.49 -11.73
C VAL A 105 3.16 32.36 -11.33
N GLY A 106 2.76 31.13 -11.64
CA GLY A 106 3.68 30.02 -11.77
C GLY A 106 4.40 30.15 -13.11
N VAL A 107 5.67 30.54 -13.08
CA VAL A 107 6.50 30.70 -14.28
C VAL A 107 6.53 29.39 -15.07
N ILE A 108 5.85 29.38 -16.21
CA ILE A 108 6.11 28.43 -17.30
C ILE A 108 6.53 29.29 -18.49
N GLN A 109 7.84 29.45 -18.66
CA GLN A 109 8.40 29.99 -19.90
C GLN A 109 8.16 28.94 -21.00
N GLY A 110 7.21 29.27 -21.88
CA GLY A 110 6.76 28.45 -23.00
C GLY A 110 6.03 29.36 -23.97
N SER A 111 6.81 30.15 -24.71
CA SER A 111 6.34 31.12 -25.69
C SER A 111 5.52 30.45 -26.79
N ASP A 112 4.20 30.56 -26.71
CA ASP A 112 3.26 30.31 -27.81
C ASP A 112 1.97 31.14 -27.59
N ASP A 113 2.06 32.44 -27.93
CA ASP A 113 0.93 33.38 -28.01
C ASP A 113 -0.01 33.09 -29.20
N SER A 114 0.19 31.97 -29.87
CA SER A 114 -0.76 31.36 -30.78
C SER A 114 -2.11 31.18 -30.08
N ASN A 115 -3.14 31.85 -30.64
CA ASN A 115 -4.53 31.52 -30.39
C ASN A 115 -4.75 30.07 -30.85
N LEU A 116 -5.48 29.27 -30.04
CA LEU A 116 -5.84 27.90 -30.44
C LEU A 116 -6.53 27.93 -31.81
N THR A 117 -6.04 27.12 -32.75
CA THR A 117 -6.66 26.96 -34.07
C THR A 117 -8.06 26.34 -33.95
N LEU A 118 -8.89 26.44 -34.99
CA LEU A 118 -10.27 25.94 -34.96
C LEU A 118 -10.35 24.45 -34.53
N ASP A 119 -9.48 23.63 -35.13
CA ASP A 119 -9.39 22.21 -34.87
C ASP A 119 -8.83 21.92 -33.47
N GLU A 120 -7.85 22.69 -33.00
CA GLU A 120 -7.33 22.58 -31.63
C GLU A 120 -8.36 22.99 -30.57
N VAL A 121 -9.25 23.95 -30.85
CA VAL A 121 -10.37 24.27 -29.93
C VAL A 121 -11.33 23.09 -29.84
N GLU A 122 -11.63 22.40 -30.95
CA GLU A 122 -12.45 21.19 -30.93
C GLU A 122 -11.78 20.04 -30.16
N GLU A 123 -10.51 19.77 -30.46
CA GLU A 123 -9.67 18.80 -29.74
C GLU A 123 -9.62 19.09 -28.23
N ALA A 124 -9.39 20.36 -27.87
CA ALA A 124 -9.29 20.81 -26.49
C ALA A 124 -10.62 20.68 -25.75
N CYS A 125 -11.77 20.96 -26.39
CA CYS A 125 -13.09 20.75 -25.78
C CYS A 125 -13.33 19.27 -25.47
N LYS A 126 -12.99 18.37 -26.41
CA LYS A 126 -13.07 16.91 -26.20
C LYS A 126 -12.11 16.44 -25.10
N ALA A 127 -10.90 16.98 -25.05
CA ALA A 127 -9.91 16.68 -24.01
C ALA A 127 -10.34 17.17 -22.62
N LEU A 128 -10.90 18.38 -22.54
CA LEU A 128 -11.39 19.02 -21.31
C LEU A 128 -12.54 18.23 -20.69
N GLN A 129 -13.49 17.76 -21.52
CA GLN A 129 -14.56 16.87 -21.07
C GLN A 129 -13.99 15.57 -20.47
N LYS A 130 -13.09 14.88 -21.20
CA LYS A 130 -12.39 13.67 -20.71
C LYS A 130 -11.56 13.93 -19.45
N MET A 131 -11.04 15.15 -19.24
CA MET A 131 -10.31 15.54 -18.04
C MET A 131 -11.26 15.66 -16.83
N PHE A 132 -12.42 16.30 -17.00
CA PHE A 132 -13.43 16.39 -15.94
C PHE A 132 -14.07 15.06 -15.60
N ASP A 133 -14.30 14.16 -16.56
CA ASP A 133 -14.89 12.86 -16.27
C ASP A 133 -13.92 11.97 -15.46
N ARG A 134 -12.64 11.93 -15.85
CA ARG A 134 -11.57 11.30 -15.03
C ARG A 134 -11.46 11.90 -13.62
N GLN A 135 -11.72 13.21 -13.47
CA GLN A 135 -11.73 13.86 -12.16
C GLN A 135 -12.93 13.43 -11.28
N LYS A 136 -14.05 12.99 -11.88
CA LYS A 136 -15.21 12.43 -11.16
C LYS A 136 -15.01 10.96 -10.80
N ASP A 137 -14.37 10.18 -11.66
CA ASP A 137 -14.14 8.74 -11.45
C ASP A 137 -13.16 8.48 -10.29
N GLY A 138 -12.22 9.40 -10.05
CA GLY A 138 -11.44 9.44 -8.81
C GLY A 138 -12.31 9.84 -7.62
N LYS A 139 -12.34 9.03 -6.55
CA LYS A 139 -13.10 9.25 -5.29
C LYS A 139 -12.62 10.46 -4.44
N ARG A 140 -12.26 11.58 -5.05
CA ARG A 140 -11.90 12.82 -4.36
C ARG A 140 -13.17 13.65 -4.15
N GLN A 141 -13.40 14.11 -2.92
CA GLN A 141 -14.53 14.99 -2.65
C GLN A 141 -14.41 16.26 -3.50
N ILE A 142 -15.36 16.50 -4.39
CA ILE A 142 -15.50 17.80 -5.07
C ILE A 142 -15.79 18.82 -3.98
N GLU A 143 -14.91 19.80 -3.82
CA GLU A 143 -14.97 20.78 -2.73
C GLU A 143 -16.36 21.47 -2.71
N ARG A 144 -17.05 21.41 -1.58
CA ARG A 144 -18.33 22.09 -1.42
C ARG A 144 -18.10 23.59 -1.53
N ARG A 145 -18.66 24.20 -2.58
CA ARG A 145 -18.56 25.65 -2.85
C ARG A 145 -18.86 26.45 -1.58
N ARG A 146 -17.94 27.32 -1.18
CA ARG A 146 -18.13 28.17 0.01
C ARG A 146 -19.16 29.27 -0.32
N PRO A 147 -20.01 29.71 0.64
CA PRO A 147 -21.02 30.76 0.39
C PRO A 147 -20.46 32.09 -0.12
N ALA A 148 -19.18 32.38 0.16
CA ALA A 148 -18.46 33.55 -0.35
C ALA A 148 -18.22 33.52 -1.89
N GLU A 149 -18.17 32.33 -2.51
CA GLU A 149 -17.80 32.15 -3.93
C GLU A 149 -19.01 32.32 -4.87
N LYS A 150 -19.65 33.50 -4.81
CA LYS A 150 -20.89 33.82 -5.55
C LYS A 150 -20.75 33.57 -7.07
N PHE A 151 -19.63 33.99 -7.66
CA PHE A 151 -19.39 33.95 -9.11
C PHE A 151 -18.53 32.77 -9.62
N LYS A 152 -18.25 31.75 -8.81
CA LYS A 152 -17.44 30.59 -9.28
C LYS A 152 -18.22 29.72 -10.29
N LEU A 153 -17.56 29.27 -11.36
CA LEU A 153 -18.13 28.29 -12.29
C LEU A 153 -17.92 26.84 -11.79
N SER A 154 -18.90 25.96 -12.00
CA SER A 154 -18.71 24.51 -11.87
C SER A 154 -18.01 23.93 -13.11
N SER A 155 -17.46 22.71 -13.02
CA SER A 155 -16.88 22.01 -14.19
C SER A 155 -17.86 21.89 -15.37
N SER A 156 -19.16 21.70 -15.09
CA SER A 156 -20.21 21.70 -16.13
C SER A 156 -20.43 23.08 -16.75
N GLN A 157 -20.41 24.16 -15.95
CA GLN A 157 -20.50 25.53 -16.45
C GLN A 157 -19.26 25.93 -17.27
N ILE A 158 -18.06 25.48 -16.87
CA ILE A 158 -16.82 25.67 -17.64
C ILE A 158 -16.91 24.95 -18.99
N ALA A 159 -17.38 23.70 -19.03
CA ALA A 159 -17.57 22.97 -20.28
C ALA A 159 -18.62 23.62 -21.20
N LEU A 160 -19.72 24.13 -20.64
CA LEU A 160 -20.72 24.90 -21.41
C LEU A 160 -20.16 26.21 -21.96
N LEU A 161 -19.31 26.91 -21.20
CA LEU A 161 -18.65 28.13 -21.65
C LEU A 161 -17.59 27.84 -22.72
N ALA A 162 -16.85 26.74 -22.62
CA ALA A 162 -15.94 26.26 -23.66
C ALA A 162 -16.67 25.93 -24.98
N ASN A 163 -17.84 25.29 -24.91
CA ASN A 163 -18.66 24.99 -26.09
C ASN A 163 -19.25 26.26 -26.74
N ARG A 164 -19.54 27.30 -25.96
CA ARG A 164 -19.95 28.63 -26.47
C ARG A 164 -18.77 29.31 -27.17
N TYR A 165 -17.60 29.37 -26.53
CA TYR A 165 -16.36 29.88 -27.11
C TYR A 165 -16.01 29.19 -28.44
N LYS A 166 -16.16 27.85 -28.51
CA LYS A 166 -16.05 27.10 -29.77
C LYS A 166 -17.07 27.57 -30.81
N ALA A 167 -18.34 27.72 -30.44
CA ALA A 167 -19.39 28.17 -31.36
C ALA A 167 -19.19 29.61 -31.86
N ALA A 168 -18.65 30.50 -31.03
CA ALA A 168 -18.26 31.87 -31.40
C ALA A 168 -17.07 31.87 -32.38
N ARG A 169 -16.00 31.14 -32.07
CA ARG A 169 -14.84 30.91 -32.96
C ARG A 169 -15.27 30.34 -34.32
N ASN A 170 -16.15 29.34 -34.34
CA ASN A 170 -16.70 28.74 -35.57
C ASN A 170 -17.56 29.70 -36.40
N ARG A 171 -18.02 30.82 -35.83
CA ARG A 171 -18.79 31.87 -36.51
C ARG A 171 -17.96 33.11 -36.85
N GLY A 172 -16.68 33.15 -36.45
CA GLY A 172 -15.81 34.32 -36.61
C GLY A 172 -16.26 35.54 -35.79
N GLY A 173 -17.02 35.34 -34.70
CA GLY A 173 -17.58 36.42 -33.89
C GLY A 173 -17.29 36.26 -32.39
N GLU A 174 -17.68 37.26 -31.61
CA GLU A 174 -17.61 37.24 -30.15
C GLU A 174 -18.81 36.50 -29.53
N ASP A 175 -18.63 35.92 -28.34
CA ASP A 175 -19.69 35.25 -27.59
C ASP A 175 -20.67 36.28 -26.98
N ASP A 176 -21.97 36.05 -27.13
CA ASP A 176 -23.03 36.87 -26.51
C ASP A 176 -23.16 36.52 -25.02
N TYR A 177 -22.24 37.07 -24.20
CA TYR A 177 -22.21 36.86 -22.75
C TYR A 177 -23.41 37.45 -22.02
N GLU A 178 -24.03 38.52 -22.56
CA GLU A 178 -25.27 39.09 -22.05
C GLU A 178 -26.41 38.08 -22.11
N LYS A 179 -26.64 37.49 -23.28
CA LYS A 179 -27.63 36.42 -23.46
C LYS A 179 -27.25 35.13 -22.72
N ALA A 180 -25.96 34.82 -22.61
CA ALA A 180 -25.51 33.67 -21.83
C ALA A 180 -25.82 33.81 -20.33
N SER A 181 -25.63 35.01 -19.77
CA SER A 181 -25.84 35.33 -18.35
C SER A 181 -27.29 35.11 -17.88
N ARG A 182 -28.25 35.28 -18.80
CA ARG A 182 -29.70 35.15 -18.56
C ARG A 182 -30.22 33.71 -18.71
N THR A 183 -29.35 32.72 -18.95
CA THR A 183 -29.74 31.31 -19.06
C THR A 183 -29.66 30.57 -17.73
N MET A 184 -30.55 29.59 -17.53
CA MET A 184 -30.61 28.71 -16.34
C MET A 184 -29.28 28.01 -15.98
N ASN A 185 -28.35 27.93 -16.94
CA ASN A 185 -27.01 27.37 -16.71
C ASN A 185 -26.07 28.35 -15.99
N PHE A 186 -26.38 29.65 -15.98
CA PHE A 186 -25.54 30.73 -15.43
C PHE A 186 -26.32 31.70 -14.52
N ASP A 187 -27.44 31.29 -13.90
CA ASP A 187 -28.32 32.15 -13.07
C ASP A 187 -27.60 33.13 -12.13
N LYS A 188 -26.49 32.70 -11.52
CA LYS A 188 -25.65 33.49 -10.61
C LYS A 188 -24.97 34.71 -11.25
N PHE A 189 -24.99 34.79 -12.58
CA PHE A 189 -24.43 35.87 -13.40
C PHE A 189 -25.51 36.74 -14.04
N THR A 190 -26.80 36.49 -13.77
CA THR A 190 -27.90 37.32 -14.32
C THR A 190 -27.68 38.79 -13.98
N GLY A 191 -27.57 39.66 -15.00
CA GLY A 191 -27.25 41.09 -14.81
C GLY A 191 -25.76 41.39 -14.54
N HIS A 192 -24.88 40.42 -14.74
CA HIS A 192 -23.43 40.50 -14.50
C HIS A 192 -22.64 39.82 -15.64
N ALA A 193 -22.96 40.15 -16.89
CA ALA A 193 -22.32 39.57 -18.08
C ALA A 193 -20.80 39.79 -18.10
N ASP A 194 -20.31 40.94 -17.64
CA ASP A 194 -18.86 41.26 -17.55
C ASP A 194 -18.08 40.22 -16.72
N LYS A 195 -18.69 39.73 -15.64
CA LYS A 195 -18.09 38.70 -14.78
C LYS A 195 -18.07 37.33 -15.45
N LEU A 196 -18.99 37.06 -16.38
CA LEU A 196 -19.00 35.85 -17.19
C LEU A 196 -17.96 35.94 -18.33
N LYS A 197 -17.85 37.11 -18.97
CA LYS A 197 -16.81 37.43 -19.97
C LYS A 197 -15.41 37.32 -19.38
N ALA A 198 -15.19 37.79 -18.15
CA ALA A 198 -13.91 37.63 -17.44
C ALA A 198 -13.46 36.15 -17.26
N TYR A 199 -14.36 35.18 -17.32
CA TYR A 199 -14.01 33.75 -17.29
C TYR A 199 -13.55 33.19 -18.65
N GLU A 200 -13.66 33.92 -19.76
CA GLU A 200 -13.22 33.47 -21.09
C GLU A 200 -11.73 33.10 -21.09
N GLY A 201 -10.86 33.97 -20.57
CA GLY A 201 -9.42 33.69 -20.45
C GLY A 201 -9.10 32.46 -19.58
N HIS A 202 -9.89 32.23 -18.52
CA HIS A 202 -9.76 31.03 -17.69
C HIS A 202 -10.17 29.76 -18.45
N VAL A 203 -11.24 29.82 -19.26
CA VAL A 203 -11.67 28.72 -20.13
C VAL A 203 -10.60 28.40 -21.19
N ILE A 204 -10.03 29.42 -21.84
CA ILE A 204 -8.95 29.25 -22.83
C ILE A 204 -7.71 28.60 -22.18
N SER A 205 -7.33 29.03 -20.99
CA SER A 205 -6.24 28.42 -20.21
C SER A 205 -6.51 26.93 -19.90
N MET A 206 -7.73 26.61 -19.46
CA MET A 206 -8.16 25.23 -19.20
C MET A 206 -8.18 24.36 -20.47
N LEU A 207 -8.55 24.93 -21.62
CA LEU A 207 -8.51 24.26 -22.92
C LEU A 207 -7.05 23.96 -23.34
N LYS A 208 -6.14 24.94 -23.30
CA LYS A 208 -4.70 24.73 -23.58
C LYS A 208 -4.12 23.63 -22.68
N LYS A 209 -4.41 23.66 -21.38
CA LYS A 209 -3.94 22.66 -20.40
C LYS A 209 -4.49 21.25 -20.69
N ALA A 210 -5.78 21.12 -20.99
CA ALA A 210 -6.39 19.83 -21.32
C ALA A 210 -5.82 19.22 -22.61
N LEU A 211 -5.55 20.04 -23.62
CA LEU A 211 -4.92 19.63 -24.88
C LEU A 211 -3.48 19.17 -24.66
N GLN A 212 -2.69 19.88 -23.85
CA GLN A 212 -1.34 19.48 -23.48
C GLN A 212 -1.32 18.14 -22.73
N GLN A 213 -2.25 17.94 -21.78
CA GLN A 213 -2.39 16.65 -21.08
C GLN A 213 -2.81 15.51 -22.00
N LYS A 214 -3.69 15.75 -22.98
CA LYS A 214 -4.01 14.78 -24.03
C LYS A 214 -2.74 14.40 -24.81
N ARG A 215 -2.01 15.39 -25.35
CA ARG A 215 -0.77 15.17 -26.11
C ARG A 215 0.28 14.39 -25.31
N ALA A 216 0.44 14.67 -24.01
CA ALA A 216 1.36 13.95 -23.13
C ALA A 216 0.97 12.47 -22.92
N LEU A 217 -0.33 12.18 -22.79
CA LEU A 217 -0.82 10.81 -22.66
C LEU A 217 -0.71 10.03 -23.98
N ASP A 218 -1.06 10.66 -25.10
CA ASP A 218 -0.94 10.05 -26.43
C ASP A 218 0.55 9.76 -26.75
N ALA A 219 1.48 10.63 -26.35
CA ALA A 219 2.92 10.39 -26.45
C ALA A 219 3.42 9.23 -25.57
N GLY A 220 2.83 9.04 -24.39
CA GLY A 220 3.07 7.87 -23.53
C GLY A 220 2.39 6.58 -24.03
N CYS A 221 1.43 6.69 -24.94
CA CYS A 221 0.69 5.58 -25.54
C CYS A 221 1.20 5.17 -26.93
N ARG A 222 2.48 5.41 -27.25
CA ARG A 222 3.13 4.68 -28.35
C ARG A 222 3.09 3.19 -28.03
N LYS A 223 2.30 2.44 -28.80
CA LYS A 223 2.34 0.98 -28.79
C LYS A 223 3.69 0.57 -29.38
N LYS A 224 4.69 0.37 -28.51
CA LYS A 224 5.95 -0.26 -28.90
C LYS A 224 5.66 -1.59 -29.56
N THR A 225 6.40 -1.94 -30.61
CA THR A 225 6.27 -3.27 -31.20
C THR A 225 6.72 -4.32 -30.19
N HIS A 226 6.29 -5.57 -30.37
CA HIS A 226 6.67 -6.67 -29.48
C HIS A 226 8.20 -6.79 -29.37
N GLU A 227 8.91 -6.51 -30.46
CA GLU A 227 10.38 -6.55 -30.59
C GLU A 227 11.06 -5.47 -29.74
N GLU A 228 10.65 -4.19 -29.84
CA GLU A 228 11.14 -3.10 -28.97
C GLU A 228 10.90 -3.43 -27.49
N GLY A 229 9.76 -4.03 -27.16
CA GLY A 229 9.44 -4.46 -25.80
C GLY A 229 10.38 -5.56 -25.28
N THR A 230 10.77 -6.52 -26.13
CA THR A 230 11.71 -7.57 -25.75
C THR A 230 13.14 -7.07 -25.58
N GLU A 231 13.61 -6.15 -26.43
CA GLU A 231 14.97 -5.57 -26.31
C GLU A 231 15.10 -4.70 -25.04
N GLU A 232 14.07 -3.92 -24.70
CA GLU A 232 14.03 -3.17 -23.45
C GLU A 232 13.95 -4.06 -22.21
N LEU A 233 13.28 -5.22 -22.29
CA LEU A 233 13.27 -6.19 -21.20
C LEU A 233 14.64 -6.84 -21.00
N VAL A 234 15.30 -7.30 -22.06
CA VAL A 234 16.61 -7.95 -22.00
C VAL A 234 17.69 -6.98 -21.49
N THR A 235 17.70 -5.73 -21.98
CA THR A 235 18.65 -4.71 -21.51
C THR A 235 18.41 -4.33 -20.04
N ARG A 236 17.14 -4.27 -19.61
CA ARG A 236 16.79 -4.00 -18.22
C ARG A 236 17.08 -5.16 -17.28
N GLU A 237 16.90 -6.40 -17.73
CA GLU A 237 17.25 -7.60 -16.99
C GLU A 237 18.77 -7.72 -16.81
N ALA A 238 19.55 -7.42 -17.86
CA ALA A 238 21.01 -7.31 -17.77
C ALA A 238 21.45 -6.23 -16.76
N GLN A 239 20.82 -5.05 -16.76
CA GLN A 239 21.10 -4.00 -15.78
C GLN A 239 20.75 -4.45 -14.35
N HIS A 240 19.57 -5.05 -14.13
CA HIS A 240 19.17 -5.55 -12.82
C HIS A 240 20.13 -6.65 -12.30
N LEU A 241 20.60 -7.55 -13.17
CA LEU A 241 21.60 -8.57 -12.81
C LEU A 241 22.95 -7.94 -12.43
N GLN A 242 23.37 -6.89 -13.15
CA GLN A 242 24.57 -6.14 -12.81
C GLN A 242 24.42 -5.40 -11.47
N ASP A 243 23.28 -4.77 -11.21
CA ASP A 243 22.98 -4.11 -9.93
C ASP A 243 23.00 -5.15 -8.78
N ILE A 244 22.33 -6.30 -8.96
CA ILE A 244 22.35 -7.42 -8.00
C ILE A 244 23.77 -7.92 -7.72
N ALA A 245 24.64 -8.01 -8.73
CA ALA A 245 26.04 -8.39 -8.56
C ALA A 245 26.86 -7.38 -7.74
N THR A 246 26.45 -6.11 -7.65
CA THR A 246 27.11 -5.09 -6.83
C THR A 246 26.63 -5.03 -5.38
N LEU A 247 25.40 -5.47 -5.09
CA LEU A 247 24.83 -5.41 -3.73
C LEU A 247 25.66 -6.12 -2.65
N PRO A 248 26.25 -7.33 -2.86
CA PRO A 248 27.08 -8.00 -1.85
C PRO A 248 28.28 -7.17 -1.37
N ASN A 249 28.80 -6.26 -2.19
CA ASN A 249 29.90 -5.37 -1.83
C ASN A 249 29.43 -4.09 -1.10
N GLN A 250 28.15 -3.74 -1.22
CA GLN A 250 27.56 -2.56 -0.58
C GLN A 250 27.01 -2.87 0.82
N ILE A 251 26.44 -4.06 1.03
CA ILE A 251 25.84 -4.48 2.31
C ILE A 251 26.82 -4.34 3.49
N PRO A 252 28.07 -4.87 3.46
CA PRO A 252 28.99 -4.75 4.59
C PRO A 252 29.37 -3.30 4.92
N ASN A 253 29.44 -2.42 3.92
CA ASN A 253 29.72 -1.00 4.13
C ASN A 253 28.54 -0.27 4.79
N LEU A 254 27.30 -0.62 4.43
CA LEU A 254 26.09 -0.08 5.05
C LEU A 254 25.92 -0.57 6.49
N GLU A 255 26.24 -1.85 6.76
CA GLU A 255 26.25 -2.41 8.12
C GLU A 255 27.34 -1.78 9.01
N ALA A 256 28.54 -1.57 8.46
CA ALA A 256 29.62 -0.85 9.15
C ALA A 256 29.25 0.62 9.45
N GLN A 257 28.57 1.30 8.52
CA GLN A 257 28.09 2.66 8.74
C GLN A 257 26.99 2.70 9.82
N ALA A 258 25.99 1.81 9.75
CA ALA A 258 24.89 1.76 10.71
C ALA A 258 25.36 1.43 12.14
N THR A 259 26.34 0.54 12.28
CA THR A 259 26.95 0.22 13.58
C THR A 259 27.78 1.38 14.12
N SER A 260 28.56 2.06 13.27
CA SER A 260 29.30 3.29 13.62
C SER A 260 28.38 4.42 14.11
N ASP A 261 27.31 4.71 13.38
CA ASP A 261 26.35 5.76 13.72
C ASP A 261 25.61 5.47 15.04
N ASN A 262 25.25 4.20 15.29
CA ASN A 262 24.64 3.78 16.54
C ASN A 262 25.60 3.95 17.73
N VAL A 263 26.86 3.49 17.60
CA VAL A 263 27.91 3.69 18.61
C VAL A 263 28.19 5.17 18.86
N GLN A 264 28.14 6.01 17.82
CA GLN A 264 28.29 7.46 17.98
C GLN A 264 27.10 8.09 18.71
N ALA A 265 25.87 7.64 18.44
CA ALA A 265 24.66 8.09 19.13
C ALA A 265 24.66 7.71 20.62
N GLU A 266 25.03 6.47 20.96
CA GLU A 266 25.17 6.04 22.37
C GLU A 266 26.26 6.83 23.10
N ASN A 267 27.42 7.06 22.47
CA ASN A 267 28.47 7.89 23.07
C ASN A 267 28.00 9.33 23.36
N ARG A 268 27.23 9.96 22.47
CA ARG A 268 26.63 11.29 22.72
C ARG A 268 25.65 11.26 23.88
N LYS A 269 24.85 10.20 24.00
CA LYS A 269 23.92 10.00 25.13
C LYS A 269 24.67 9.86 26.46
N LEU A 270 25.64 8.95 26.52
CA LEU A 270 26.47 8.72 27.71
C LEU A 270 27.25 9.97 28.13
N GLN A 271 27.77 10.77 27.18
CA GLN A 271 28.40 12.06 27.51
C GLN A 271 27.42 13.07 28.11
N ASN A 272 26.18 13.14 27.62
CA ASN A 272 25.15 14.00 28.20
C ASN A 272 24.72 13.54 29.60
N ASP A 273 24.56 12.23 29.80
CA ASP A 273 24.22 11.66 31.11
C ASP A 273 25.36 11.85 32.12
N LEU A 274 26.62 11.70 31.71
CA LEU A 274 27.80 12.01 32.52
C LEU A 274 27.89 13.49 32.88
N LYS A 275 27.58 14.39 31.93
CA LYS A 275 27.53 15.84 32.18
C LYS A 275 26.41 16.21 33.16
N ASN A 276 25.23 15.60 33.02
CA ASN A 276 24.09 15.81 33.91
C ASN A 276 24.37 15.31 35.34
N THR A 277 24.89 14.09 35.49
CA THR A 277 25.26 13.52 36.79
C THR A 277 26.36 14.34 37.48
N LYS A 278 27.39 14.80 36.74
CA LYS A 278 28.40 15.72 37.27
C LYS A 278 27.81 17.05 37.76
N ASN A 279 26.86 17.63 37.02
CA ASN A 279 26.16 18.85 37.43
C ASN A 279 25.28 18.62 38.68
N GLN A 280 24.58 17.49 38.75
CA GLN A 280 23.77 17.11 39.93
C GLN A 280 24.64 16.89 41.17
N LEU A 281 25.78 16.19 41.05
CA LEU A 281 26.75 16.00 42.13
C LEU A 281 27.29 17.35 42.63
N HIS A 282 27.67 18.26 41.73
CA HIS A 282 28.14 19.59 42.11
C HIS A 282 27.03 20.41 42.82
N ALA A 283 25.78 20.29 42.38
CA ALA A 283 24.65 20.95 43.04
C ALA A 283 24.35 20.35 44.43
N ALA A 284 24.43 19.02 44.58
CA ALA A 284 24.27 18.33 45.86
C ALA A 284 25.39 18.69 46.85
N LEU A 285 26.63 18.75 46.37
CA LEU A 285 27.79 19.14 47.18
C LEU A 285 27.65 20.59 47.69
N LYS A 286 27.24 21.54 46.83
CA LYS A 286 26.95 22.92 47.25
C LYS A 286 25.82 23.03 48.29
N ARG A 287 24.79 22.17 48.22
CA ARG A 287 23.74 22.11 49.26
C ARG A 287 24.29 21.59 50.58
N SER A 288 25.02 20.48 50.55
CA SER A 288 25.69 19.89 51.72
C SER A 288 26.65 20.88 52.41
N GLU A 289 27.41 21.66 51.64
CA GLU A 289 28.25 22.74 52.18
C GLU A 289 27.45 23.85 52.88
N ALA A 290 26.29 24.24 52.34
CA ALA A 290 25.40 25.22 52.94
C ALA A 290 24.75 24.68 54.23
N ASP A 291 24.28 23.43 54.21
CA ASP A 291 23.71 22.75 55.37
C ASP A 291 24.76 22.59 56.48
N ARG A 292 26.02 22.26 56.14
CA ARG A 292 27.14 22.21 57.09
C ARG A 292 27.41 23.57 57.75
N LYS A 293 27.39 24.67 56.98
CA LYS A 293 27.55 26.03 57.54
C LYS A 293 26.41 26.37 58.50
N LYS A 294 25.17 26.09 58.11
CA LYS A 294 23.99 26.33 58.96
C LYS A 294 23.99 25.47 60.23
N ALA A 295 24.43 24.21 60.15
CA ALA A 295 24.62 23.35 61.32
C ALA A 295 25.73 23.89 62.25
N GLN A 296 26.80 24.45 61.71
CA GLN A 296 27.87 25.09 62.46
C GLN A 296 27.38 26.38 63.18
N GLU A 297 26.61 27.22 62.49
CA GLU A 297 25.95 28.40 63.08
C GLU A 297 25.00 28.02 64.23
N ASN A 298 24.16 27.00 64.01
CA ASN A 298 23.26 26.46 65.04
C ASN A 298 24.04 25.92 66.25
N ALA A 299 25.19 25.27 66.05
CA ALA A 299 26.03 24.78 67.15
C ALA A 299 26.68 25.92 67.96
N CYS A 300 27.07 27.01 67.31
CA CYS A 300 27.52 28.23 67.98
C CYS A 300 26.37 28.85 68.81
N GLN A 301 25.18 28.99 68.25
CA GLN A 301 23.99 29.50 68.97
C GLN A 301 23.60 28.60 70.16
N ALA A 302 23.65 27.28 70.00
CA ALA A 302 23.38 26.34 71.09
C ALA A 302 24.42 26.47 72.22
N SER A 303 25.70 26.67 71.87
CA SER A 303 26.79 26.90 72.83
C SER A 303 26.58 28.22 73.60
N GLU A 304 26.17 29.28 72.90
CA GLU A 304 25.86 30.58 73.51
C GLU A 304 24.66 30.47 74.46
N LEU A 305 23.57 29.82 74.03
CA LEU A 305 22.40 29.56 74.89
C LEU A 305 22.75 28.72 76.11
N GLN A 306 23.64 27.72 75.97
CA GLN A 306 24.12 26.91 77.09
C GLN A 306 24.97 27.74 78.07
N GLN A 307 25.81 28.66 77.58
CA GLN A 307 26.55 29.60 78.41
C GLN A 307 25.60 30.58 79.14
N GLN A 308 24.61 31.14 78.43
CA GLN A 308 23.57 31.99 79.05
C GLN A 308 22.82 31.22 80.15
N LEU A 309 22.40 29.98 79.88
CA LEU A 309 21.71 29.11 80.83
C LEU A 309 22.56 28.81 82.07
N ALA A 310 23.86 28.57 81.90
CA ALA A 310 24.80 28.43 83.03
C ALA A 310 24.87 29.72 83.89
N THR A 311 24.96 30.91 83.27
CA THR A 311 24.93 32.18 84.05
C THR A 311 23.59 32.41 84.76
N VAL A 312 22.47 31.97 84.17
CA VAL A 312 21.14 32.05 84.79
C VAL A 312 21.02 31.07 85.96
N GLN A 313 21.57 29.86 85.84
CA GLN A 313 21.66 28.90 86.94
C GLN A 313 22.54 29.43 88.09
N GLU A 314 23.69 30.02 87.79
CA GLU A 314 24.58 30.64 88.79
C GLU A 314 23.90 31.83 89.49
N LYS A 315 23.24 32.71 88.74
CA LYS A 315 22.43 33.80 89.30
C LYS A 315 21.28 33.26 90.17
N ASN A 316 20.63 32.17 89.76
CA ASN A 316 19.59 31.52 90.56
C ASN A 316 20.13 30.88 91.85
N THR A 317 21.30 30.22 91.85
CA THR A 317 21.87 29.68 93.09
C THR A 317 22.32 30.78 94.05
N LYS A 318 22.92 31.88 93.54
CA LYS A 318 23.22 33.09 94.31
C LYS A 318 21.95 33.75 94.86
N LEU A 319 20.87 33.85 94.08
CA LEU A 319 19.57 34.35 94.52
C LEU A 319 18.86 33.42 95.52
N LYS A 320 19.02 32.10 95.39
CA LYS A 320 18.47 31.11 96.34
C LYS A 320 19.18 31.23 97.70
N LYS A 321 20.51 31.39 97.70
CA LYS A 321 21.30 31.73 98.90
C LYS A 321 20.88 33.09 99.49
N ARG A 322 20.73 34.14 98.67
CA ARG A 322 20.20 35.46 99.12
C ARG A 322 18.77 35.39 99.67
N ARG A 323 17.88 34.55 99.12
CA ARG A 323 16.52 34.33 99.66
C ARG A 323 16.53 33.55 100.98
N GLN A 324 17.51 32.69 101.22
CA GLN A 324 17.68 32.04 102.51
C GLN A 324 18.24 32.99 103.57
N SER A 325 19.06 33.98 103.21
CA SER A 325 19.53 35.04 104.12
C SER A 325 18.61 36.26 104.21
N GLN A 326 17.71 36.48 103.24
CA GLN A 326 16.63 37.47 103.29
C GLN A 326 15.29 36.79 103.62
N LYS A 327 15.23 36.12 104.79
CA LYS A 327 13.99 35.60 105.38
C LYS A 327 13.55 36.41 106.62
N ALA A 328 13.79 37.72 106.57
CA ALA A 328 13.25 38.72 107.49
C ALA A 328 12.97 40.01 106.70
N ALA A 329 11.78 40.59 106.92
CA ALA A 329 11.26 41.85 106.37
C ALA A 329 11.22 42.04 104.83
N THR A 330 10.04 42.32 104.27
CA THR A 330 9.71 43.64 103.66
C THR A 330 8.25 43.70 103.16
N GLN A 331 7.66 44.87 103.43
CA GLN A 331 6.34 45.42 103.10
C GLN A 331 5.70 45.07 101.72
N PRO A 332 4.36 45.09 101.61
CA PRO A 332 3.60 44.61 100.43
C PRO A 332 3.61 45.54 99.19
N SER A 333 4.37 46.64 99.18
CA SER A 333 4.27 47.68 98.12
C SER A 333 5.00 47.38 96.81
N GLN A 334 6.10 46.62 96.81
CA GLN A 334 6.84 46.27 95.57
C GLN A 334 6.31 44.99 94.91
N VAL A 335 5.62 44.13 95.67
CA VAL A 335 5.11 42.84 95.19
C VAL A 335 3.96 43.04 94.21
N THR A 336 3.07 43.99 94.47
CA THR A 336 1.98 44.39 93.57
C THR A 336 2.48 44.87 92.21
N THR A 337 3.47 45.77 92.17
CA THR A 337 4.04 46.27 90.90
C THR A 337 4.75 45.17 90.09
N TRP A 338 5.43 44.23 90.77
CA TRP A 338 6.05 43.07 90.11
C TRP A 338 5.01 42.09 89.57
N LEU A 339 3.94 41.83 90.32
CA LEU A 339 2.82 41.00 89.88
C LEU A 339 2.08 41.64 88.68
N GLN A 340 1.81 42.94 88.70
CA GLN A 340 1.25 43.68 87.56
C GLN A 340 2.15 43.59 86.32
N THR A 341 3.46 43.88 86.48
CA THR A 341 4.43 43.76 85.36
C THR A 341 4.49 42.34 84.79
N ARG A 342 4.31 41.32 85.65
CA ARG A 342 4.27 39.91 85.23
C ARG A 342 2.95 39.53 84.56
N ALA A 343 1.83 40.08 85.01
CA ALA A 343 0.52 39.92 84.39
C ALA A 343 0.51 40.52 82.98
N SER A 344 0.94 41.78 82.79
CA SER A 344 1.01 42.39 81.46
C SER A 344 1.95 41.66 80.49
N LYS A 345 3.01 41.01 81.00
CA LYS A 345 3.87 40.14 80.17
C LYS A 345 3.21 38.80 79.81
N LEU A 346 2.36 38.25 80.67
CA LEU A 346 1.56 37.07 80.37
C LEU A 346 0.49 37.40 79.32
N GLU A 347 -0.23 38.49 79.49
CA GLU A 347 -1.26 38.98 78.57
C GLU A 347 -0.69 39.30 77.18
N LEU A 348 0.48 39.93 77.10
CA LEU A 348 1.20 40.14 75.82
C LEU A 348 1.61 38.81 75.16
N ASN A 349 2.01 37.80 75.94
CA ASN A 349 2.35 36.48 75.41
C ASN A 349 1.10 35.71 74.95
N GLU A 350 -0.03 35.88 75.64
CA GLU A 350 -1.31 35.28 75.29
C GLU A 350 -1.86 35.86 73.97
N GLN A 351 -1.78 37.18 73.78
CA GLN A 351 -2.05 37.84 72.50
C GLN A 351 -1.16 37.31 71.37
N ARG A 352 0.16 37.18 71.60
CA ARG A 352 1.10 36.59 70.63
C ARG A 352 0.75 35.15 70.28
N LEU A 353 0.31 34.36 71.26
CA LEU A 353 -0.11 32.97 71.06
C LEU A 353 -1.39 32.90 70.21
N ALA A 354 -2.37 33.78 70.45
CA ALA A 354 -3.61 33.87 69.68
C ALA A 354 -3.37 34.28 68.21
N THR A 355 -2.44 35.21 67.96
CA THR A 355 -2.00 35.56 66.60
C THR A 355 -1.34 34.37 65.91
N ALA A 356 -0.42 33.67 66.60
CA ALA A 356 0.26 32.50 66.05
C ALA A 356 -0.71 31.33 65.75
N GLN A 357 -1.73 31.12 66.59
CA GLN A 357 -2.79 30.15 66.32
C GLN A 357 -3.64 30.53 65.10
N SER A 358 -3.93 31.82 64.91
CA SER A 358 -4.65 32.32 63.72
C SER A 358 -3.84 32.11 62.43
N GLU A 359 -2.54 32.40 62.46
CA GLU A 359 -1.65 32.13 61.33
C GLU A 359 -1.53 30.63 61.01
N LEU A 360 -1.45 29.77 62.03
CA LEU A 360 -1.38 28.32 61.84
C LEU A 360 -2.65 27.79 61.18
N LYS A 361 -3.84 28.16 61.66
CA LYS A 361 -5.13 27.79 61.04
C LYS A 361 -5.21 28.25 59.58
N TRP A 362 -4.76 29.47 59.28
CA TRP A 362 -4.69 29.95 57.90
C TRP A 362 -3.77 29.08 57.04
N ARG A 363 -2.55 28.76 57.52
CA ARG A 363 -1.63 27.86 56.79
C ARG A 363 -2.19 26.45 56.61
N GLU A 364 -2.92 25.92 57.59
CA GLU A 364 -3.57 24.62 57.54
C GLU A 364 -4.62 24.56 56.42
N THR A 365 -5.50 25.56 56.31
CA THR A 365 -6.44 25.65 55.18
C THR A 365 -5.75 25.76 53.82
N GLN A 366 -4.64 26.50 53.73
CA GLN A 366 -3.84 26.62 52.50
C GLN A 366 -3.13 25.31 52.12
N LEU A 367 -2.72 24.50 53.10
CA LEU A 367 -2.14 23.18 52.86
C LEU A 367 -3.20 22.19 52.40
N SER A 368 -4.36 22.14 53.07
CA SER A 368 -5.48 21.28 52.69
C SER A 368 -5.98 21.56 51.26
N SER A 369 -6.09 22.84 50.87
CA SER A 369 -6.43 23.23 49.49
C SER A 369 -5.39 22.74 48.46
N LYS A 370 -4.09 22.79 48.79
CA LYS A 370 -3.02 22.29 47.91
C LYS A 370 -2.97 20.76 47.85
N GLU A 371 -3.31 20.09 48.94
CA GLU A 371 -3.43 18.63 49.00
C GLU A 371 -4.56 18.14 48.08
N GLU A 372 -5.73 18.78 48.12
CA GLU A 372 -6.85 18.50 47.22
C GLU A 372 -6.50 18.74 45.74
N GLU A 373 -5.74 19.81 45.43
CA GLU A 373 -5.21 20.04 44.08
C GLU A 373 -4.24 18.96 43.61
N LEU A 374 -3.35 18.50 44.49
CA LEU A 374 -2.39 17.45 44.17
C LEU A 374 -3.08 16.10 43.97
N GLU A 375 -4.13 15.81 44.74
CA GLU A 375 -4.91 14.59 44.57
C GLU A 375 -5.70 14.60 43.25
N LYS A 376 -6.34 15.73 42.90
CA LYS A 376 -6.96 15.90 41.56
C LYS A 376 -5.96 15.67 40.42
N LYS A 377 -4.72 16.15 40.56
CA LYS A 377 -3.64 15.92 39.58
C LYS A 377 -3.18 14.46 39.53
N ARG A 378 -3.14 13.75 40.67
CA ARG A 378 -2.84 12.29 40.74
C ARG A 378 -3.90 11.47 40.02
N VAL A 379 -5.19 11.72 40.30
CA VAL A 379 -6.31 11.01 39.65
C VAL A 379 -6.29 11.24 38.14
N ALA A 380 -6.15 12.49 37.68
CA ALA A 380 -6.10 12.81 36.25
C ALA A 380 -4.94 12.11 35.52
N MET A 381 -3.76 12.02 36.13
CA MET A 381 -2.62 11.27 35.59
C MET A 381 -2.90 9.76 35.49
N GLN A 382 -3.56 9.19 36.50
CA GLN A 382 -3.92 7.76 36.54
C GLN A 382 -5.00 7.42 35.49
N GLU A 383 -5.99 8.29 35.30
CA GLU A 383 -7.00 8.16 34.23
C GLU A 383 -6.35 8.23 32.85
N GLN A 384 -5.40 9.15 32.65
CA GLN A 384 -4.66 9.28 31.39
C GLN A 384 -3.82 8.01 31.08
N GLU A 385 -3.12 7.46 32.07
CA GLU A 385 -2.36 6.21 31.92
C GLU A 385 -3.29 5.03 31.57
N GLN A 386 -4.45 4.95 32.23
CA GLN A 386 -5.43 3.90 31.98
C GLN A 386 -6.02 3.98 30.57
N GLU A 387 -6.32 5.18 30.03
CA GLU A 387 -6.82 5.29 28.66
C GLU A 387 -5.72 4.99 27.62
N GLN A 388 -4.47 5.39 27.87
CA GLN A 388 -3.33 4.95 27.02
C GLN A 388 -3.15 3.42 27.03
N ASN A 389 -3.38 2.76 28.17
CA ASN A 389 -3.35 1.30 28.27
C ASN A 389 -4.52 0.65 27.50
N ASN A 390 -5.73 1.22 27.60
CA ASN A 390 -6.89 0.80 26.81
C ASN A 390 -6.63 0.94 25.30
N GLU A 391 -6.07 2.07 24.85
CA GLU A 391 -5.71 2.30 23.46
C GLU A 391 -4.62 1.32 22.98
N ARG A 392 -3.57 1.11 23.78
CA ARG A 392 -2.53 0.09 23.51
C ARG A 392 -3.13 -1.31 23.34
N ARG A 393 -4.13 -1.68 24.16
CA ARG A 393 -4.86 -2.96 24.03
C ARG A 393 -5.68 -3.01 22.74
N ARG A 394 -6.39 -1.95 22.36
CA ARG A 394 -7.14 -1.84 21.09
C ARG A 394 -6.19 -2.00 19.89
N LEU A 395 -5.06 -1.29 19.88
CA LEU A 395 -4.05 -1.36 18.81
C LEU A 395 -3.39 -2.75 18.73
N LYS A 396 -3.12 -3.40 19.87
CA LYS A 396 -2.59 -4.77 19.89
C LYS A 396 -3.57 -5.78 19.29
N ALA A 397 -4.87 -5.64 19.57
CA ALA A 397 -5.91 -6.47 18.97
C ALA A 397 -6.06 -6.22 17.45
N GLN A 398 -5.96 -4.97 17.00
CA GLN A 398 -5.97 -4.64 15.57
C GLN A 398 -4.77 -5.22 14.82
N ARG A 399 -3.54 -5.09 15.38
CA ARG A 399 -2.34 -5.72 14.80
C ARG A 399 -2.51 -7.23 14.63
N PHE A 400 -2.94 -7.93 15.68
CA PHE A 400 -3.18 -9.38 15.62
C PHE A 400 -4.21 -9.80 14.55
N MET A 401 -5.21 -8.96 14.24
CA MET A 401 -6.15 -9.21 13.14
C MET A 401 -5.52 -8.95 11.77
N LEU A 402 -4.68 -7.92 11.63
CA LEU A 402 -3.92 -7.64 10.40
C LEU A 402 -2.87 -8.71 10.12
N ASP A 403 -2.11 -9.15 11.13
CA ASP A 403 -1.09 -10.21 11.01
C ASP A 403 -1.72 -11.52 10.49
N LYS A 404 -2.95 -11.84 10.94
CA LYS A 404 -3.72 -12.98 10.41
C LYS A 404 -4.16 -12.81 8.96
N GLU A 405 -4.48 -11.58 8.54
CA GLU A 405 -4.91 -11.32 7.16
C GLU A 405 -3.73 -11.30 6.19
N ILE A 406 -2.60 -10.72 6.61
CA ILE A 406 -1.31 -10.80 5.90
C ILE A 406 -0.96 -12.26 5.65
N LYS A 407 -1.00 -13.09 6.70
CA LYS A 407 -0.70 -14.53 6.56
C LYS A 407 -1.62 -15.25 5.57
N ARG A 408 -2.92 -14.93 5.54
CA ARG A 408 -3.85 -15.49 4.54
C ARG A 408 -3.51 -15.06 3.12
N HIS A 409 -3.11 -13.80 2.93
CA HIS A 409 -2.69 -13.30 1.63
C HIS A 409 -1.36 -13.92 1.18
N GLU A 410 -0.42 -14.17 2.10
CA GLU A 410 0.82 -14.92 1.82
C GLU A 410 0.51 -16.36 1.41
N GLU A 411 -0.30 -17.09 2.20
CA GLU A 411 -0.74 -18.46 1.89
C GLU A 411 -1.42 -18.51 0.50
N MET A 412 -2.37 -17.60 0.22
CA MET A 412 -3.05 -17.49 -1.08
C MET A 412 -2.10 -17.15 -2.24
N ALA A 413 -1.15 -16.22 -2.05
CA ALA A 413 -0.16 -15.88 -3.07
C ALA A 413 0.76 -17.07 -3.40
N THR A 414 1.10 -17.91 -2.41
CA THR A 414 1.86 -19.14 -2.67
C THR A 414 1.06 -20.19 -3.44
N THR A 415 -0.23 -20.36 -3.16
CA THR A 415 -1.09 -21.28 -3.93
C THR A 415 -1.32 -20.81 -5.35
N ASP A 416 -1.53 -19.50 -5.56
CA ASP A 416 -1.71 -18.92 -6.90
C ASP A 416 -0.42 -19.03 -7.73
N LYS A 417 0.76 -18.83 -7.10
CA LYS A 417 2.06 -19.06 -7.75
C LYS A 417 2.24 -20.50 -8.18
N GLN A 418 1.94 -21.47 -7.31
CA GLN A 418 2.03 -22.90 -7.63
C GLN A 418 1.03 -23.31 -8.74
N ALA A 419 -0.19 -22.77 -8.72
CA ALA A 419 -1.18 -23.00 -9.76
C ALA A 419 -0.72 -22.43 -11.12
N HIS A 420 -0.12 -21.25 -11.13
CA HIS A 420 0.45 -20.66 -12.34
C HIS A 420 1.64 -21.46 -12.88
N GLU A 421 2.59 -21.86 -12.02
CA GLU A 421 3.72 -22.73 -12.40
C GLU A 421 3.24 -24.05 -12.98
N THR A 422 2.20 -24.66 -12.40
CA THR A 422 1.59 -25.90 -12.92
C THR A 422 0.97 -25.68 -14.30
N HIS A 423 0.19 -24.61 -14.49
CA HIS A 423 -0.39 -24.26 -15.79
C HIS A 423 0.69 -24.00 -16.85
N MET A 424 1.81 -23.36 -16.51
CA MET A 424 2.91 -23.13 -17.45
C MET A 424 3.56 -24.45 -17.88
N MET A 425 3.80 -25.39 -16.96
CA MET A 425 4.30 -26.73 -17.30
C MET A 425 3.32 -27.52 -18.18
N GLU A 426 2.01 -27.43 -17.92
CA GLU A 426 0.99 -28.03 -18.79
C GLU A 426 0.98 -27.40 -20.20
N GLN A 427 1.16 -26.09 -20.29
CA GLN A 427 1.24 -25.37 -21.56
C GLN A 427 2.49 -25.74 -22.37
N GLU A 428 3.65 -25.87 -21.73
CA GLU A 428 4.89 -26.36 -22.35
C GLU A 428 4.72 -27.79 -22.87
N ALA A 429 4.14 -28.70 -22.07
CA ALA A 429 3.87 -30.08 -22.48
C ALA A 429 2.94 -30.16 -23.70
N MET A 430 1.91 -29.30 -23.77
CA MET A 430 1.03 -29.20 -24.95
C MET A 430 1.78 -28.70 -26.20
N LEU A 431 2.67 -27.71 -26.06
CA LEU A 431 3.49 -27.21 -27.18
C LEU A 431 4.44 -28.29 -27.72
N ASP A 432 5.04 -29.07 -26.82
CA ASP A 432 5.86 -30.23 -27.15
C ASP A 432 5.08 -31.30 -27.93
N GLU A 433 3.83 -31.58 -27.54
CA GLU A 433 2.96 -32.51 -28.24
C GLU A 433 2.56 -31.99 -29.63
N ILE A 434 2.26 -30.70 -29.76
CA ILE A 434 1.99 -30.04 -31.04
C ILE A 434 3.23 -30.13 -31.96
N MET A 435 4.43 -29.91 -31.42
CA MET A 435 5.68 -30.02 -32.19
C MET A 435 5.92 -31.45 -32.70
N LYS A 436 5.70 -32.46 -31.85
CA LYS A 436 5.75 -33.89 -32.22
C LYS A 436 4.75 -34.21 -33.35
N LYS A 437 3.50 -33.75 -33.22
CA LYS A 437 2.46 -33.93 -34.26
C LYS A 437 2.82 -33.23 -35.58
N LYS A 438 3.37 -32.01 -35.54
CA LYS A 438 3.84 -31.28 -36.72
C LYS A 438 4.95 -32.05 -37.46
N ASN A 439 5.93 -32.59 -36.73
CA ASN A 439 7.02 -33.38 -37.32
C ASN A 439 6.50 -34.69 -37.93
N ALA A 440 5.54 -35.37 -37.28
CA ALA A 440 4.89 -36.55 -37.83
C ALA A 440 4.07 -36.27 -39.11
N LEU A 441 3.40 -35.11 -39.18
CA LEU A 441 2.70 -34.67 -40.40
C LEU A 441 3.68 -34.40 -41.56
N ALA A 442 4.79 -33.72 -41.30
CA ALA A 442 5.84 -33.48 -42.31
C ALA A 442 6.44 -34.81 -42.83
N LEU A 443 6.65 -35.79 -41.94
CA LEU A 443 7.06 -37.14 -42.33
C LEU A 443 5.99 -37.81 -43.21
N HIS A 444 4.71 -37.75 -42.84
CA HIS A 444 3.61 -38.30 -43.62
C HIS A 444 3.52 -37.68 -45.03
N GLU A 445 3.63 -36.36 -45.16
CA GLU A 445 3.70 -35.69 -46.47
C GLU A 445 4.88 -36.16 -47.31
N SER A 446 6.05 -36.37 -46.70
CA SER A 446 7.23 -36.91 -47.42
C SER A 446 7.01 -38.34 -47.92
N LEU A 447 6.35 -39.18 -47.11
CA LEU A 447 6.00 -40.56 -47.46
C LEU A 447 4.92 -40.61 -48.54
N GLN A 448 3.96 -39.69 -48.53
CA GLN A 448 2.94 -39.56 -49.56
C GLN A 448 3.54 -39.16 -50.92
N LYS A 449 4.55 -38.27 -50.91
CA LYS A 449 5.30 -37.89 -52.13
C LYS A 449 6.10 -39.06 -52.71
N THR A 450 6.83 -39.81 -51.88
CA THR A 450 7.57 -41.00 -52.35
C THR A 450 6.64 -42.13 -52.79
N ALA A 451 5.52 -42.36 -52.11
CA ALA A 451 4.50 -43.32 -52.55
C ALA A 451 3.89 -42.93 -53.91
N HIS A 452 3.69 -41.64 -54.18
CA HIS A 452 3.21 -41.16 -55.47
C HIS A 452 4.25 -41.36 -56.60
N ASP A 453 5.52 -41.05 -56.35
CA ASP A 453 6.62 -41.31 -57.30
C ASP A 453 6.77 -42.81 -57.61
N TRP A 454 6.73 -43.68 -56.58
CA TRP A 454 6.70 -45.13 -56.78
C TRP A 454 5.51 -45.60 -57.60
N LYS A 455 4.30 -45.07 -57.35
CA LYS A 455 3.12 -45.37 -58.17
C LYS A 455 3.32 -44.97 -59.63
N GLN A 456 3.90 -43.80 -59.90
CA GLN A 456 4.22 -43.39 -61.27
C GLN A 456 5.29 -44.29 -61.93
N LYS A 457 6.30 -44.73 -61.17
CA LYS A 457 7.31 -45.68 -61.66
C LYS A 457 6.70 -47.03 -62.04
N CYS A 458 5.78 -47.56 -61.23
CA CYS A 458 5.05 -48.79 -61.57
C CYS A 458 4.23 -48.63 -62.85
N ILE A 459 3.48 -47.53 -63.01
CA ILE A 459 2.69 -47.26 -64.23
C ILE A 459 3.59 -47.17 -65.46
N ARG A 460 4.77 -46.53 -65.36
CA ARG A 460 5.74 -46.49 -66.47
C ARG A 460 6.25 -47.89 -66.84
N ALA A 461 6.67 -48.69 -65.85
CA ALA A 461 7.13 -50.06 -66.07
C ALA A 461 6.04 -50.99 -66.63
N GLU A 462 4.77 -50.81 -66.23
CA GLU A 462 3.63 -51.55 -66.77
C GLU A 462 3.36 -51.21 -68.25
N ASN A 463 3.49 -49.93 -68.62
CA ASN A 463 3.37 -49.46 -70.00
C ASN A 463 4.54 -49.99 -70.86
N GLU A 464 5.79 -49.87 -70.40
CA GLU A 464 6.97 -50.41 -71.07
C GLU A 464 6.83 -51.93 -71.29
N ALA A 465 6.34 -52.67 -70.29
CA ALA A 465 6.05 -54.10 -70.42
C ALA A 465 4.88 -54.40 -71.38
N ALA A 466 3.91 -53.50 -71.53
CA ALA A 466 2.85 -53.64 -72.54
C ALA A 466 3.37 -53.39 -73.96
N GLU A 467 4.23 -52.39 -74.16
CA GLU A 467 4.90 -52.11 -75.44
C GLU A 467 5.82 -53.27 -75.87
N ILE A 468 6.60 -53.83 -74.94
CA ILE A 468 7.43 -55.03 -75.19
C ILE A 468 6.54 -56.22 -75.59
N ARG A 469 5.41 -56.46 -74.92
CA ARG A 469 4.48 -57.54 -75.31
C ARG A 469 3.85 -57.31 -76.69
N ALA A 470 3.47 -56.08 -77.02
CA ALA A 470 2.92 -55.75 -78.33
C ALA A 470 3.95 -55.92 -79.48
N SER A 471 5.19 -55.46 -79.26
CA SER A 471 6.29 -55.67 -80.22
C SER A 471 6.63 -57.16 -80.39
N TYR A 472 6.63 -57.95 -79.32
CA TYR A 472 6.86 -59.39 -79.39
C TYR A 472 5.75 -60.12 -80.17
N ALA A 473 4.47 -59.81 -79.92
CA ALA A 473 3.35 -60.37 -80.67
C ALA A 473 3.40 -60.01 -82.17
N THR A 474 3.86 -58.80 -82.50
CA THR A 474 4.09 -58.36 -83.89
C THR A 474 5.20 -59.18 -84.55
N LEU A 475 6.30 -59.42 -83.83
CA LEU A 475 7.43 -60.21 -84.29
C LEU A 475 7.08 -61.70 -84.46
N GLU A 476 6.25 -62.26 -83.58
CA GLU A 476 5.72 -63.62 -83.69
C GLU A 476 4.84 -63.78 -84.93
N SER A 477 3.94 -62.82 -85.19
CA SER A 477 3.13 -62.79 -86.43
C SER A 477 4.01 -62.75 -87.69
N LEU A 478 5.08 -61.95 -87.70
CA LEU A 478 6.04 -61.89 -88.82
C LEU A 478 6.83 -63.20 -88.96
N GLN A 479 7.16 -63.89 -87.86
CA GLN A 479 7.81 -65.20 -87.93
C GLN A 479 6.89 -66.27 -88.52
N ASP A 480 5.59 -66.24 -88.20
CA ASP A 480 4.62 -67.19 -88.76
C ASP A 480 4.31 -66.93 -90.23
N GLU A 481 4.26 -65.66 -90.65
CA GLU A 481 4.20 -65.30 -92.08
C GLU A 481 5.45 -65.77 -92.84
N ASN A 482 6.65 -65.58 -92.27
CA ASN A 482 7.89 -66.12 -92.85
C ASN A 482 7.89 -67.65 -92.90
N ARG A 483 7.39 -68.35 -91.88
CA ARG A 483 7.22 -69.82 -91.89
C ARG A 483 6.21 -70.28 -92.94
N PHE A 484 5.15 -69.52 -93.18
CA PHE A 484 4.17 -69.79 -94.23
C PHE A 484 4.78 -69.61 -95.62
N MET A 485 5.45 -68.48 -95.88
CA MET A 485 6.16 -68.21 -97.12
C MET A 485 7.23 -69.26 -97.41
N LYS A 486 7.98 -69.70 -96.39
CA LYS A 486 8.97 -70.78 -96.53
C LYS A 486 8.33 -72.10 -97.00
N LYS A 487 7.16 -72.48 -96.45
CA LYS A 487 6.42 -73.67 -96.92
C LYS A 487 5.97 -73.55 -98.39
N ILE A 488 5.55 -72.36 -98.83
CA ILE A 488 5.20 -72.12 -100.24
C ILE A 488 6.44 -72.30 -101.13
N VAL A 489 7.57 -71.70 -100.77
CA VAL A 489 8.83 -71.81 -101.53
C VAL A 489 9.31 -73.27 -101.61
N ASP A 490 9.30 -74.00 -100.49
CA ASP A 490 9.72 -75.41 -100.46
C ASP A 490 8.77 -76.31 -101.26
N SER A 491 7.48 -76.00 -101.28
CA SER A 491 6.49 -76.70 -102.13
C SER A 491 6.67 -76.38 -103.61
N LEU A 492 7.02 -75.15 -103.98
CA LEU A 492 7.31 -74.77 -105.37
C LEU A 492 8.58 -75.45 -105.87
N ASP A 493 9.66 -75.47 -105.08
CA ASP A 493 10.90 -76.16 -105.46
C ASP A 493 10.67 -77.67 -105.66
N ALA A 494 9.85 -78.29 -104.81
CA ALA A 494 9.41 -79.68 -105.00
C ALA A 494 8.62 -79.87 -106.32
N CYS A 495 7.70 -78.96 -106.65
CA CYS A 495 6.97 -79.00 -107.93
C CYS A 495 7.90 -78.85 -109.13
N CYS A 496 8.80 -77.85 -109.13
CA CYS A 496 9.78 -77.62 -110.20
C CYS A 496 10.80 -78.77 -110.33
N SER A 497 11.04 -79.53 -109.27
CA SER A 497 11.85 -80.76 -109.28
C SER A 497 11.07 -81.93 -109.90
N THR A 498 9.77 -82.07 -109.61
CA THR A 498 8.92 -83.06 -110.30
C THR A 498 8.68 -82.73 -111.77
N GLU A 499 8.54 -81.44 -112.12
CA GLU A 499 8.36 -80.96 -113.49
C GLU A 499 9.60 -81.28 -114.34
N ARG A 500 10.80 -80.92 -113.86
CA ARG A 500 12.06 -81.34 -114.51
C ARG A 500 12.16 -82.86 -114.71
N ARG A 501 11.73 -83.67 -113.74
CA ARG A 501 11.72 -85.14 -113.88
C ARG A 501 10.70 -85.65 -114.90
N ILE A 502 9.61 -84.92 -115.12
CA ILE A 502 8.62 -85.22 -116.17
C ILE A 502 9.19 -84.83 -117.53
N ASP A 503 9.86 -83.68 -117.63
CA ASP A 503 10.55 -83.24 -118.85
C ASP A 503 11.69 -84.20 -119.24
N ASP A 504 12.58 -84.55 -118.30
CA ASP A 504 13.64 -85.55 -118.47
C ASP A 504 13.07 -86.89 -119.00
N PHE A 505 11.93 -87.33 -118.44
CA PHE A 505 11.25 -88.57 -118.84
C PHE A 505 10.59 -88.46 -120.22
N ALA A 506 9.99 -87.30 -120.53
CA ALA A 506 9.40 -87.03 -121.85
C ALA A 506 10.49 -87.00 -122.93
N GLU A 507 11.62 -86.33 -122.67
CA GLU A 507 12.78 -86.30 -123.56
C GLU A 507 13.36 -87.70 -123.75
N HIS A 508 13.51 -88.49 -122.67
CA HIS A 508 13.90 -89.90 -122.78
C HIS A 508 12.96 -90.72 -123.66
N ARG A 509 11.63 -90.58 -123.49
CA ARG A 509 10.64 -91.29 -124.32
C ARG A 509 10.64 -90.84 -125.78
N VAL A 510 10.81 -89.55 -126.06
CA VAL A 510 10.96 -89.04 -127.43
C VAL A 510 12.20 -89.64 -128.09
N ASN A 511 13.32 -89.68 -127.37
CA ASN A 511 14.56 -90.30 -127.85
C ASN A 511 14.42 -91.81 -128.07
N ASP A 512 13.71 -92.53 -127.21
CA ASP A 512 13.47 -93.97 -127.39
C ASP A 512 12.46 -94.27 -128.52
N PHE A 513 11.47 -93.40 -128.76
CA PHE A 513 10.65 -93.48 -129.97
C PHE A 513 11.45 -93.20 -131.25
N MET A 514 12.38 -92.23 -131.24
CA MET A 514 13.26 -92.00 -132.39
C MET A 514 14.22 -93.17 -132.67
N LYS A 515 14.62 -93.95 -131.65
CA LYS A 515 15.39 -95.20 -131.84
C LYS A 515 14.58 -96.40 -132.35
N LEU A 516 13.25 -96.29 -132.40
CA LEU A 516 12.33 -97.36 -132.86
C LEU A 516 11.78 -97.11 -134.28
N VAL A 517 12.13 -95.97 -134.89
CA VAL A 517 11.71 -95.55 -136.24
C VAL A 517 12.91 -95.55 -137.23
N LEU A 518 14.09 -95.96 -136.75
CA LEU A 518 15.33 -96.22 -137.49
C LEU A 518 15.71 -97.71 -137.37
#